data_AF-A0A2E7L920-F1
#
_entry.id   AF-A0A2E7L920-F1
#
_cell.length_a   1.000
_cell.length_b   1.000
_cell.length_c   1.000
_cell.angle_alpha   90.00
_cell.angle_beta   90.00
_cell.angle_gamma   90.00
#
_symmetry.space_group_name_H-M   'P 1'
#
loop_
_entity.id
_entity.type
_entity.pdbx_description
1 polymer ?
#
loop_
_entity_poly.entity_id
_entity_poly.type
_entity_poly.pdbx_seq_one_letter_code
_entity_poly.pdbx_strand_id
1 'polypeptide(L)'
;MSEPVCCQCESPGPLHNLYGYAFCDGCQTRLGLHSDKTILKNARQWAQTESGSYEDEVTDRLLRLEKDVAKTKVKLFHILARLGELT
;
A
#
# COMPACT_ATOMS: atom_id res chain seq x y z
N MET A 1 -18.75 4.46 15.87
CA MET A 1 -17.76 3.79 15.00
C MET A 1 -18.23 3.97 13.58
N SER A 2 -17.43 4.58 12.71
CA SER A 2 -17.79 4.72 11.29
C SER A 2 -17.81 3.34 10.64
N GLU A 3 -18.78 3.06 9.79
CA GLU A 3 -18.82 1.82 9.02
C GLU A 3 -17.57 1.70 8.14
N PRO A 4 -17.01 0.50 7.95
CA PRO A 4 -15.87 0.32 7.07
C PRO A 4 -16.29 0.69 5.64
N VAL A 5 -15.42 1.42 4.95
CA VAL A 5 -15.58 1.83 3.55
C VAL A 5 -14.45 1.28 2.70
N CYS A 6 -14.67 1.18 1.39
CA CYS A 6 -13.61 0.80 0.45
C CYS A 6 -12.45 1.80 0.50
N CYS A 7 -11.22 1.31 0.70
CA CYS A 7 -10.00 2.11 0.80
C CYS A 7 -9.73 2.98 -0.42
N GLN A 8 -10.26 2.61 -1.60
CA GLN A 8 -9.99 3.30 -2.87
C GLN A 8 -11.09 4.28 -3.28
N CYS A 9 -12.36 3.93 -3.07
CA CYS A 9 -13.50 4.70 -3.60
C CYS A 9 -14.49 5.14 -2.53
N GLU A 10 -14.19 4.87 -1.26
CA GLU A 10 -14.97 5.26 -0.07
C GLU A 10 -16.41 4.75 -0.07
N SER A 11 -16.76 3.86 -1.01
CA SER A 11 -18.11 3.31 -1.08
C SER A 11 -18.34 2.32 0.07
N PRO A 12 -19.48 2.43 0.77
CA PRO A 12 -19.93 1.40 1.70
C PRO A 12 -20.40 0.17 0.92
N GLY A 13 -20.54 -0.98 1.61
CA GLY A 13 -21.10 -2.19 1.03
C GLY A 13 -20.32 -3.45 1.41
N PRO A 14 -20.46 -4.55 0.64
CA PRO A 14 -19.66 -5.74 0.83
C PRO A 14 -18.18 -5.40 0.62
N LEU A 15 -17.38 -5.61 1.66
CA LEU A 15 -15.95 -5.35 1.64
C LEU A 15 -15.19 -6.63 1.94
N HIS A 16 -14.07 -6.77 1.23
CA HIS A 16 -13.11 -7.83 1.44
C HIS A 16 -11.86 -7.28 2.10
N ASN A 17 -11.38 -7.97 3.13
CA ASN A 17 -10.09 -7.68 3.72
C ASN A 17 -9.00 -8.27 2.82
N LEU A 18 -8.15 -7.40 2.28
CA LEU A 18 -6.97 -7.77 1.52
C LEU A 18 -5.75 -7.13 2.20
N TYR A 19 -4.93 -7.96 2.85
CA TYR A 19 -3.72 -7.55 3.56
C TYR A 19 -3.93 -6.40 4.57
N GLY A 20 -5.07 -6.40 5.29
CA GLY A 20 -5.39 -5.37 6.28
C GLY A 20 -6.16 -4.16 5.74
N TYR A 21 -6.44 -4.10 4.43
CA TYR A 21 -7.20 -3.03 3.80
C TYR A 21 -8.55 -3.55 3.29
N ALA A 22 -9.59 -2.72 3.42
CA ALA A 22 -10.93 -3.07 2.96
C ALA A 22 -11.14 -2.60 1.52
N PHE A 23 -11.52 -3.51 0.62
CA PHE A 23 -11.84 -3.18 -0.78
C PHE A 23 -13.20 -3.75 -1.19
N CYS A 24 -13.93 -3.03 -2.04
CA CYS A 24 -15.06 -3.59 -2.77
C CYS A 24 -14.57 -4.40 -3.98
N ASP A 25 -15.40 -5.32 -4.47
CA ASP A 25 -15.08 -6.21 -5.61
C ASP A 25 -14.57 -5.45 -6.84
N GLY A 26 -15.24 -4.35 -7.17
CA GLY A 26 -14.87 -3.51 -8.32
C GLY A 26 -13.49 -2.88 -8.17
N CYS A 27 -13.11 -2.45 -6.97
CA CYS A 27 -11.77 -1.88 -6.74
C CYS A 27 -10.70 -2.98 -6.63
N GLN A 28 -11.00 -4.11 -5.97
CA GLN A 28 -10.07 -5.21 -5.81
C GLN A 28 -9.60 -5.76 -7.16
N THR A 29 -10.52 -5.95 -8.12
CA THR A 29 -10.20 -6.41 -9.48
C THR A 29 -9.34 -5.43 -10.27
N ARG A 30 -9.41 -4.12 -9.96
CA ARG A 30 -8.62 -3.06 -10.60
C ARG A 30 -7.24 -2.86 -9.97
N LEU A 31 -6.89 -3.54 -8.88
CA LEU A 31 -5.57 -3.43 -8.25
C LEU A 31 -4.43 -3.95 -9.13
N GLY A 32 -4.74 -4.72 -10.19
CA GLY A 32 -3.72 -5.22 -11.11
C GLY A 32 -2.72 -6.17 -10.44
N LEU A 33 -3.18 -6.91 -9.43
CA LEU A 33 -2.34 -7.84 -8.67
C LEU A 33 -1.67 -8.84 -9.62
N HIS A 34 -0.38 -9.06 -9.41
CA HIS A 34 0.37 -10.02 -10.19
C HIS A 34 -0.14 -11.45 -9.94
N SER A 35 -0.37 -12.20 -11.02
CA SER A 35 -0.62 -13.63 -10.94
C SER A 35 0.61 -14.38 -10.41
N ASP A 36 0.42 -15.57 -9.85
CA ASP A 36 1.50 -16.46 -9.41
C ASP A 36 2.54 -16.69 -10.52
N LYS A 37 2.08 -16.83 -11.77
CA LYS A 37 2.96 -16.98 -12.94
C LYS A 37 3.87 -15.75 -13.12
N THR A 38 3.33 -14.55 -12.93
CA THR A 38 4.09 -13.30 -13.02
C THR A 38 5.07 -13.19 -11.85
N ILE A 39 4.63 -13.50 -10.63
CA ILE A 39 5.48 -13.48 -9.42
C ILE A 39 6.67 -14.44 -9.60
N LEU A 40 6.41 -15.68 -10.02
CA LEU A 40 7.46 -16.68 -10.26
C LEU A 40 8.43 -16.27 -11.38
N LYS A 41 7.93 -15.63 -12.44
CA LYS A 41 8.79 -15.09 -13.50
C LYS A 41 9.74 -14.04 -12.94
N ASN A 42 9.22 -13.08 -12.18
CA ASN A 42 10.04 -12.00 -11.60
C ASN A 42 11.07 -12.57 -10.61
N ALA A 43 10.66 -13.52 -9.76
CA ALA A 43 11.57 -14.18 -8.82
C ALA A 43 12.76 -14.86 -9.53
N ARG A 44 12.50 -15.55 -10.65
CA ARG A 44 13.56 -16.18 -11.46
C ARG A 44 14.47 -15.18 -12.14
N GLN A 45 13.91 -14.06 -12.64
CA GLN A 45 14.71 -13.01 -13.27
C GLN A 45 15.63 -12.33 -12.24
N TRP A 46 15.12 -12.09 -11.03
CA TRP A 46 15.90 -11.47 -9.97
C TRP A 46 17.02 -12.36 -9.43
N ALA A 47 16.81 -13.68 -9.39
CA ALA A 47 17.86 -14.62 -9.01
C ALA A 47 19.11 -14.55 -9.90
N GLN A 48 19.04 -13.90 -11.06
CA GLN A 48 20.15 -13.73 -12.00
C GLN A 48 20.93 -12.42 -11.80
N THR A 49 20.53 -11.52 -10.90
CA THR A 49 21.08 -10.15 -10.82
C THR A 49 22.21 -9.97 -9.78
N GLU A 50 22.77 -11.04 -9.22
CA GLU A 50 23.79 -11.02 -8.12
C GLU A 50 23.41 -10.17 -6.89
N SER A 51 22.16 -9.74 -6.77
CA SER A 51 21.70 -8.73 -5.81
C SER A 51 20.46 -9.22 -5.06
N GLY A 52 20.71 -10.07 -4.06
CA GLY A 52 19.69 -10.57 -3.13
C GLY A 52 18.60 -11.41 -3.78
N SER A 53 17.56 -11.70 -3.01
CA SER A 53 16.35 -12.37 -3.50
C SER A 53 15.31 -11.36 -3.97
N TYR A 54 14.35 -11.81 -4.77
CA TYR A 54 13.19 -10.99 -5.13
C TYR A 54 12.34 -10.61 -3.91
N GLU A 55 12.33 -11.46 -2.88
CA GLU A 55 11.68 -11.17 -1.60
C GLU A 55 12.34 -10.00 -0.88
N ASP A 56 13.68 -9.90 -0.92
CA ASP A 56 14.43 -8.77 -0.36
C ASP A 56 14.07 -7.46 -1.09
N GLU A 57 13.95 -7.50 -2.43
CA GLU A 57 13.54 -6.32 -3.21
C GLU A 57 12.13 -5.85 -2.84
N VAL A 58 11.17 -6.77 -2.76
CA VAL A 58 9.79 -6.45 -2.40
C VAL A 58 9.73 -5.91 -0.97
N THR A 59 10.48 -6.51 -0.04
CA THR A 59 10.57 -6.07 1.36
C THR A 59 11.18 -4.68 1.47
N ASP A 60 12.28 -4.41 0.77
CA ASP A 60 12.94 -3.11 0.75
C ASP A 60 12.05 -2.02 0.14
N ARG A 61 11.24 -2.35 -0.88
CA ARG A 61 10.20 -1.46 -1.41
C ARG A 61 9.11 -1.13 -0.39
N LEU A 62 8.64 -2.13 0.36
CA LEU A 62 7.68 -1.91 1.44
C LEU A 62 8.27 -0.99 2.51
N LEU A 63 9.50 -1.24 2.97
CA LEU A 63 10.19 -0.42 3.96
C LEU A 63 10.40 1.03 3.49
N ARG A 64 10.73 1.25 2.21
CA ARG A 64 10.80 2.60 1.64
C ARG A 64 9.45 3.29 1.65
N LEU A 65 8.39 2.60 1.22
CA LEU A 65 7.04 3.15 1.20
C LEU A 65 6.58 3.55 2.62
N GLU A 66 6.82 2.71 3.61
CA GLU A 66 6.50 3.01 5.02
C GLU A 66 7.21 4.27 5.51
N LYS A 67 8.51 4.42 5.21
CA LYS A 67 9.28 5.62 5.55
C LYS A 67 8.71 6.88 4.89
N ASP A 68 8.30 6.79 3.63
CA ASP A 68 7.75 7.93 2.90
C ASP A 68 6.35 8.33 3.40
N VAL A 69 5.50 7.35 3.72
CA VAL A 69 4.22 7.58 4.40
C VAL A 69 4.44 8.22 5.76
N ALA A 70 5.39 7.74 6.57
CA ALA A 70 5.70 8.32 7.87
C ALA A 70 6.16 9.79 7.76
N LYS A 71 7.09 10.09 6.84
CA LYS A 71 7.53 11.47 6.57
C LYS A 71 6.38 12.37 6.16
N THR A 72 5.48 11.87 5.31
CA THR A 72 4.31 12.61 4.84
C THR A 72 3.35 12.89 6.01
N LYS A 73 3.07 11.90 6.86
CA LYS A 73 2.25 12.06 8.05
C LYS A 73 2.80 13.13 9.00
N VAL A 74 4.11 13.12 9.28
CA VAL A 74 4.75 14.14 10.14
C VAL A 74 4.56 15.55 9.57
N LYS A 75 4.75 15.73 8.25
CA LYS A 75 4.53 17.03 7.59
C LYS A 75 3.10 17.51 7.72
N LEU A 76 2.12 16.62 7.50
CA LEU A 76 0.70 16.96 7.61
C LEU A 76 0.31 17.29 9.07
N PHE A 77 0.80 16.52 10.03
CA PHE A 77 0.58 16.84 11.45
C PHE A 77 1.18 18.19 11.85
N HIS A 78 2.39 18.50 11.35
CA HIS A 78 3.00 19.80 11.58
C HIS A 78 2.11 20.94 11.04
N ILE A 79 1.59 20.80 9.81
CA ILE A 79 0.66 21.78 9.22
C ILE A 79 -0.58 21.95 10.10
N LEU A 80 -1.22 20.85 10.52
CA LEU A 80 -2.42 20.89 11.37
C LEU A 80 -2.15 21.60 12.71
N ALA A 81 -1.01 21.31 13.35
CA ALA A 81 -0.63 21.96 14.60
C ALA A 81 -0.46 23.47 14.42
N ARG A 82 0.17 23.89 13.31
CA ARG A 82 0.40 25.31 13.01
C ARG A 82 -0.87 26.06 12.61
N LEU A 83 -1.80 25.43 11.91
CA LEU A 83 -3.07 26.06 11.55
C LEU A 83 -3.87 26.49 12.79
N GLY A 84 -3.83 25.70 13.87
CA GLY A 84 -4.48 26.07 15.14
C GLY A 84 -3.85 27.26 15.88
N GLU A 85 -2.63 27.67 15.53
CA GLU A 85 -1.94 28.83 16.11
C GLU A 85 -2.02 30.08 15.21
N LEU A 86 -2.42 29.90 13.95
CA LEU A 86 -2.53 30.94 12.94
C LEU A 86 -3.98 31.42 12.73
N THR A 87 -4.94 30.81 13.44
CA THR A 87 -6.37 31.17 13.45
C THR A 87 -6.77 31.64 14.83
#